data_AF-B9XMD7-F1
#
_entry.id   AF-B9XMD7-F1
#
_cell.length_a   1.000
_cell.length_b   1.000
_cell.length_c   1.000
_cell.angle_alpha   90.00
_cell.angle_beta   90.00
_cell.angle_gamma   90.00
#
_symmetry.space_group_name_H-M   'P 1'
#
loop_
_entity.id
_entity.type
_entity.pdbx_description
1 polymer ?
#
loop_
_entity_poly.entity_id
_entity_poly.type
_entity_poly.pdbx_seq_one_letter_code
_entity_poly.pdbx_strand_id
1 'polypeptide(L)'
;MSHRCFALFSGLLLLSAIQVRANSDITIGSAPTSGGSWSWGYFTPTADKATISVTDIANLLDNGTPILIVTTSAFSAQGNITVDSAIVKSVSNPASLELTANSSIAINGSINMPTGDLSLSAANGGSITQGAEIIVATGAVTILSPAGDVTLNNVANNFSTATITAANNVTLATSSALNFGNSMITGNLTVTTAGAITQSGALRVALSRTATFSAGSANNIVLNQVANDFPTVVITSGKDVTISDINSLNFGASTISGNLWVNTSGAITQFGALSVNGAGSSAFFYAGSGNNIILSNPGNDFATVSIASAKDVTLVDINGLTLGSSTIGGTLSVSAQGNIVQSWALNVTGATTLSAGTSKDIVLTSGNRFTGITIPAARNVSLYSYEGLTLNTIATTGSFTANSSGTIFVAGALTSGGSVTLGGAACTLNNNVSSTSTVNFTSPLSLGMNVTVTGSVNFNSSIYGNGRQLTVNGAAMIGGSSLSAMGSKFLFQNSLGIGTGILSIQNWNGSTTGGGASQIVVSNPQLPTAELSKVRFINPVGLASGTYRGQVLASGEIVPAPHPTLLVGRSGSNFVLSWPDTSVLQSATNVVGPYVDIPAATSPYTNATGVTPSQFFRLR
;
A
#
# COMPACT_ATOMS: atom_id res chain seq x y z
N MET A 1 -33.43 19.08 42.30
CA MET A 1 -34.49 19.84 41.60
C MET A 1 -34.17 21.32 41.68
N SER A 2 -33.48 21.83 40.67
CA SER A 2 -33.42 23.25 40.26
C SER A 2 -32.64 23.25 38.94
N HIS A 3 -33.29 22.68 37.93
CA HIS A 3 -32.90 22.74 36.54
C HIS A 3 -34.11 23.30 35.83
N ARG A 4 -33.89 24.27 34.95
CA ARG A 4 -34.87 25.04 34.14
C ARG A 4 -35.27 26.38 34.75
N CYS A 5 -34.44 27.41 34.54
CA CYS A 5 -34.89 28.74 34.11
C CYS A 5 -33.69 29.62 33.68
N PHE A 6 -32.99 29.30 32.59
CA PHE A 6 -31.98 30.24 32.03
C PHE A 6 -31.80 30.13 30.50
N ALA A 7 -32.76 29.52 29.80
CA ALA A 7 -32.75 29.41 28.34
C ALA A 7 -34.05 30.02 27.79
N LEU A 8 -34.19 31.35 27.91
CA LEU A 8 -35.20 32.15 27.18
C LEU A 8 -35.04 33.68 27.31
N PHE A 9 -33.91 34.19 27.79
CA PHE A 9 -33.66 35.64 27.91
C PHE A 9 -32.78 36.25 26.80
N SER A 10 -32.67 35.59 25.65
CA SER A 10 -31.93 36.10 24.48
C SER A 10 -32.81 36.63 23.34
N GLY A 11 -34.14 36.71 23.53
CA GLY A 11 -35.07 37.02 22.43
C GLY A 11 -35.97 38.26 22.57
N LEU A 12 -36.12 38.86 23.74
CA LEU A 12 -37.07 39.98 23.89
C LEU A 12 -36.77 40.86 25.11
N LEU A 13 -35.87 41.83 24.95
CA LEU A 13 -35.86 43.03 25.78
C LEU A 13 -35.69 44.28 24.89
N LEU A 14 -36.85 44.85 24.56
CA LEU A 14 -37.12 46.25 24.26
C LEU A 14 -36.12 47.03 23.39
N LEU A 15 -36.50 47.09 22.13
CA LEU A 15 -36.44 48.30 21.31
C LEU A 15 -37.19 49.44 22.03
N SER A 16 -36.54 50.15 22.95
CA SER A 16 -37.05 51.42 23.48
C SER A 16 -35.92 52.42 23.67
N ALA A 17 -35.99 53.47 22.85
CA ALA A 17 -35.24 54.72 22.88
C ALA A 17 -33.73 54.64 22.55
N ILE A 18 -33.45 55.04 21.30
CA ILE A 18 -32.29 55.83 20.91
C ILE A 18 -31.84 56.75 22.07
N GLN A 19 -30.77 56.35 22.71
CA GLN A 19 -29.78 57.29 23.21
C GLN A 19 -28.51 56.85 22.49
N VAL A 20 -27.95 57.74 21.67
CA VAL A 20 -26.61 57.63 21.12
C VAL A 20 -25.67 57.51 22.33
N ARG A 21 -25.43 56.29 22.81
CA ARG A 21 -24.51 56.04 23.91
C ARG A 21 -23.12 56.09 23.31
N ALA A 22 -22.31 56.99 23.86
CA ALA A 22 -20.94 57.22 23.46
C ALA A 22 -20.18 55.89 23.36
N ASN A 23 -19.31 55.83 22.36
CA ASN A 23 -18.31 54.78 22.20
C ASN A 23 -17.75 54.42 23.58
N SER A 24 -17.84 53.15 23.99
CA SER A 24 -17.56 52.77 25.38
C SER A 24 -16.32 51.88 25.43
N ASP A 25 -15.14 52.41 25.10
CA ASP A 25 -13.92 51.66 25.37
C ASP A 25 -13.83 51.40 26.88
N ILE A 26 -13.46 50.18 27.27
CA ILE A 26 -13.32 49.76 28.66
C ILE A 26 -11.88 49.35 28.93
N THR A 27 -11.31 49.87 30.01
CA THR A 27 -10.03 49.40 30.56
C THR A 27 -10.26 48.73 31.91
N ILE A 28 -9.92 47.45 32.00
CA ILE A 28 -9.92 46.68 33.24
C ILE A 28 -8.51 46.79 33.85
N GLY A 29 -8.39 47.44 35.00
CA GLY A 29 -7.08 47.80 35.56
C GLY A 29 -7.10 48.00 37.08
N SER A 30 -6.01 48.54 37.62
CA SER A 30 -5.88 48.85 39.06
C SER A 30 -6.60 50.14 39.48
N ALA A 31 -7.03 50.97 38.53
CA ALA A 31 -7.76 52.19 38.83
C ALA A 31 -9.18 51.86 39.37
N PRO A 32 -9.74 52.69 40.27
CA PRO A 32 -11.11 52.52 40.73
C PRO A 32 -12.11 52.46 39.56
N THR A 33 -13.21 51.73 39.75
CA THR A 33 -14.27 51.67 38.74
C THR A 33 -14.86 53.06 38.53
N SER A 34 -14.87 53.53 37.28
CA SER A 34 -15.34 54.85 36.88
C SER A 34 -15.95 54.82 35.48
N GLY A 35 -16.82 55.79 35.16
CA GLY A 35 -17.48 55.84 33.84
C GLY A 35 -18.51 54.72 33.60
N GLY A 36 -19.04 54.11 34.65
CA GLY A 36 -20.10 53.09 34.58
C GLY A 36 -20.51 52.55 35.96
N SER A 37 -21.43 51.58 35.99
CA SER A 37 -21.89 50.95 37.24
C SER A 37 -22.17 49.45 37.09
N TRP A 38 -22.04 48.72 38.19
CA TRP A 38 -22.35 47.30 38.29
C TRP A 38 -23.81 47.06 38.71
N SER A 39 -24.45 46.07 38.09
CA SER A 39 -25.77 45.56 38.50
C SER A 39 -25.82 44.04 38.25
N TRP A 40 -25.92 43.24 39.32
CA TRP A 40 -26.02 41.77 39.23
C TRP A 40 -24.94 41.11 38.35
N GLY A 41 -23.69 41.59 38.44
CA GLY A 41 -22.57 41.08 37.62
C GLY A 41 -22.51 41.63 36.19
N TYR A 42 -23.44 42.48 35.79
CA TYR A 42 -23.40 43.21 34.52
C TYR A 42 -22.81 44.61 34.71
N PHE A 43 -21.79 44.97 33.93
CA PHE A 43 -21.25 46.33 33.92
C PHE A 43 -21.93 47.17 32.83
N THR A 44 -22.53 48.29 33.22
CA THR A 44 -23.12 49.25 32.28
C THR A 44 -22.21 50.48 32.17
N PRO A 45 -21.48 50.67 31.06
CA PRO A 45 -20.72 51.90 30.83
C PRO A 45 -21.66 53.09 30.63
N THR A 46 -21.28 54.23 31.21
CA THR A 46 -21.97 55.52 31.08
C THR A 46 -21.10 56.60 30.42
N ALA A 47 -19.81 56.32 30.21
CA ALA A 47 -18.86 57.18 29.52
C ALA A 47 -17.88 56.35 28.65
N ASP A 48 -17.24 57.02 27.68
CA ASP A 48 -16.08 56.45 26.97
C ASP A 48 -14.88 56.30 27.93
N LYS A 49 -14.02 55.33 27.65
CA LYS A 49 -12.83 55.00 28.46
C LYS A 49 -13.18 54.72 29.92
N ALA A 50 -14.30 54.02 30.13
CA ALA A 50 -14.67 53.57 31.45
C ALA A 50 -13.59 52.65 32.02
N THR A 51 -13.32 52.79 33.31
CA THR A 51 -12.39 51.91 34.02
C THR A 51 -13.18 50.93 34.88
N ILE A 52 -12.76 49.67 34.89
CA ILE A 52 -13.28 48.67 35.81
C ILE A 52 -12.11 48.20 36.68
N SER A 53 -12.26 48.30 38.00
CA SER A 53 -11.26 47.83 38.94
C SER A 53 -11.19 46.29 38.92
N VAL A 54 -9.98 45.74 38.80
CA VAL A 54 -9.75 44.29 38.95
C VAL A 54 -10.19 43.76 40.32
N THR A 55 -10.18 44.61 41.36
CA THR A 55 -10.67 44.23 42.69
C THR A 55 -12.18 44.01 42.71
N ASP A 56 -12.95 44.81 41.96
CA ASP A 56 -14.40 44.64 41.86
C ASP A 56 -14.74 43.34 41.13
N ILE A 57 -14.02 43.06 40.03
CA ILE A 57 -14.15 41.79 39.29
C ILE A 57 -13.80 40.60 40.19
N ALA A 58 -12.66 40.64 40.89
CA ALA A 58 -12.22 39.57 41.78
C ALA A 58 -13.27 39.28 42.87
N ASN A 59 -13.79 40.32 43.53
CA ASN A 59 -14.83 40.17 44.55
C ASN A 59 -16.12 39.54 43.99
N LEU A 60 -16.56 39.95 42.80
CA LEU A 60 -17.76 39.37 42.16
C LEU A 60 -17.54 37.89 41.81
N LEU A 61 -16.40 37.56 41.19
CA LEU A 61 -16.04 36.19 40.84
C LEU A 61 -15.90 35.31 42.09
N ASP A 62 -15.23 35.79 43.13
CA ASP A 62 -15.02 35.05 44.38
C ASP A 62 -16.33 34.85 45.17
N ASN A 63 -17.34 35.71 44.96
CA ASN A 63 -18.68 35.51 45.48
C ASN A 63 -19.56 34.59 44.61
N GLY A 64 -19.02 34.02 43.52
CA GLY A 64 -19.76 33.11 42.64
C GLY A 64 -20.68 33.83 41.66
N THR A 65 -20.50 35.15 41.46
CA THR A 65 -21.34 35.94 40.55
C THR A 65 -20.77 35.87 39.13
N PRO A 66 -21.55 35.38 38.14
CA PRO A 66 -21.16 35.50 36.73
C PRO A 66 -21.02 36.97 36.33
N ILE A 67 -19.98 37.28 35.57
CA ILE A 67 -19.68 38.63 35.10
C ILE A 67 -19.93 38.72 33.60
N LEU A 68 -20.62 39.79 33.18
CA LEU A 68 -20.79 40.17 31.78
C LEU A 68 -20.39 41.64 31.60
N ILE A 69 -19.39 41.87 30.78
CA ILE A 69 -18.91 43.20 30.39
C ILE A 69 -19.15 43.36 28.89
N VAL A 70 -19.98 44.34 28.53
CA VAL A 70 -20.35 44.60 27.13
C VAL A 70 -19.99 46.03 26.78
N THR A 71 -19.33 46.20 25.63
CA THR A 71 -19.19 47.51 24.99
C THR A 71 -20.11 47.58 23.78
N THR A 72 -20.62 48.77 23.49
CA THR A 72 -21.37 49.06 22.28
C THR A 72 -20.76 50.28 21.60
N SER A 73 -20.90 50.39 20.28
CA SER A 73 -20.55 51.62 19.58
C SER A 73 -21.33 51.75 18.27
N ALA A 74 -21.40 52.97 17.75
CA ALA A 74 -21.97 53.25 16.42
C ALA A 74 -20.96 53.08 15.27
N PHE A 75 -19.68 52.76 15.57
CA PHE A 75 -18.58 52.73 14.61
C PHE A 75 -17.73 51.46 14.75
N SER A 76 -17.34 50.82 13.65
CA SER A 76 -16.62 49.53 13.67
C SER A 76 -15.26 49.54 14.39
N ALA A 77 -14.60 50.69 14.53
CA ALA A 77 -13.27 50.83 15.13
C ALA A 77 -13.26 51.17 16.63
N GLN A 78 -14.41 51.16 17.31
CA GLN A 78 -14.54 51.60 18.71
C GLN A 78 -15.37 50.62 19.54
N GLY A 79 -15.18 50.62 20.86
CA GLY A 79 -15.74 49.65 21.80
C GLY A 79 -14.76 48.50 22.06
N ASN A 80 -13.53 48.85 22.42
CA ASN A 80 -12.49 47.90 22.81
C ASN A 80 -12.63 47.53 24.30
N ILE A 81 -12.24 46.32 24.65
CA ILE A 81 -11.99 45.92 26.04
C ILE A 81 -10.50 45.64 26.19
N THR A 82 -9.83 46.37 27.09
CA THR A 82 -8.42 46.15 27.41
C THR A 82 -8.30 45.68 28.85
N VAL A 83 -7.67 44.53 29.09
CA VAL A 83 -7.30 44.05 30.43
C VAL A 83 -5.85 44.41 30.67
N ASP A 84 -5.59 45.47 31.44
CA ASP A 84 -4.24 45.98 31.70
C ASP A 84 -3.63 45.48 33.01
N SER A 85 -4.45 44.94 33.91
CA SER A 85 -3.99 44.41 35.20
C SER A 85 -4.55 43.01 35.44
N ALA A 86 -3.88 42.25 36.31
CA ALA A 86 -4.24 40.88 36.58
C ALA A 86 -5.65 40.76 37.19
N ILE A 87 -6.49 39.93 36.57
CA ILE A 87 -7.74 39.44 37.15
C ILE A 87 -7.41 38.11 37.84
N VAL A 88 -7.66 38.01 39.14
CA VAL A 88 -7.39 36.80 39.92
C VAL A 88 -8.64 36.40 40.67
N LYS A 89 -9.11 35.18 40.41
CA LYS A 89 -10.16 34.51 41.18
C LYS A 89 -9.49 33.56 42.18
N SER A 90 -9.71 33.79 43.46
CA SER A 90 -8.95 33.16 44.56
C SER A 90 -9.66 31.96 45.20
N VAL A 91 -10.97 31.81 44.99
CA VAL A 91 -11.74 30.66 45.53
C VAL A 91 -12.21 29.71 44.42
N SER A 92 -12.68 28.52 44.80
CA SER A 92 -12.99 27.43 43.84
C SER A 92 -14.43 27.43 43.29
N ASN A 93 -15.34 28.26 43.80
CA ASN A 93 -16.74 28.29 43.34
C ASN A 93 -16.84 28.59 41.82
N PRO A 94 -17.75 27.98 41.06
CA PRO A 94 -17.84 28.29 39.63
C PRO A 94 -18.43 29.70 39.42
N ALA A 95 -17.71 30.56 38.71
CA ALA A 95 -18.18 31.86 38.24
C ALA A 95 -17.56 32.17 36.87
N SER A 96 -18.37 32.56 35.90
CA SER A 96 -17.89 32.85 34.54
C SER A 96 -17.54 34.32 34.37
N LEU A 97 -16.60 34.60 33.47
CA LEU A 97 -16.28 35.95 32.98
C LEU A 97 -16.58 36.02 31.49
N GLU A 98 -17.45 36.92 31.09
CA GLU A 98 -17.79 37.19 29.69
C GLU A 98 -17.41 38.61 29.30
N LEU A 99 -16.51 38.73 28.32
CA LEU A 99 -16.08 39.97 27.72
C LEU A 99 -16.63 40.06 26.30
N THR A 100 -17.54 41.00 26.05
CA THR A 100 -18.12 41.26 24.72
C THR A 100 -17.73 42.67 24.25
N ALA A 101 -16.69 42.72 23.42
CA ALA A 101 -16.22 43.93 22.76
C ALA A 101 -16.94 44.15 21.43
N ASN A 102 -17.38 45.38 21.17
CA ASN A 102 -17.90 45.77 19.87
C ASN A 102 -16.78 45.85 18.81
N SER A 103 -15.54 46.08 19.24
CA SER A 103 -14.34 45.97 18.42
C SER A 103 -13.40 44.92 19.01
N SER A 104 -12.23 45.27 19.53
CA SER A 104 -11.19 44.30 19.92
C SER A 104 -11.13 44.00 21.42
N ILE A 105 -10.53 42.86 21.77
CA ILE A 105 -10.15 42.52 23.14
C ILE A 105 -8.62 42.40 23.21
N ALA A 106 -7.99 43.09 24.15
CA ALA A 106 -6.56 42.97 24.44
C ALA A 106 -6.34 42.53 25.89
N ILE A 107 -5.65 41.42 26.10
CA ILE A 107 -5.40 40.84 27.42
C ILE A 107 -3.93 41.04 27.79
N ASN A 108 -3.60 42.24 28.28
CA ASN A 108 -2.25 42.63 28.67
C ASN A 108 -1.90 42.19 30.10
N GLY A 109 -2.89 42.12 30.99
CA GLY A 109 -2.82 41.55 32.34
C GLY A 109 -3.32 40.11 32.37
N SER A 110 -2.77 39.29 33.28
CA SER A 110 -3.13 37.87 33.36
C SER A 110 -4.60 37.67 33.77
N ILE A 111 -5.28 36.68 33.21
CA ILE A 111 -6.60 36.23 33.70
C ILE A 111 -6.40 34.87 34.36
N ASN A 112 -6.45 34.83 35.69
CA ASN A 112 -6.33 33.60 36.47
C ASN A 112 -7.68 33.22 37.09
N MET A 113 -8.38 32.31 36.42
CA MET A 113 -9.68 31.77 36.82
C MET A 113 -9.65 30.23 36.75
N PRO A 114 -9.04 29.53 37.72
CA PRO A 114 -8.86 28.08 37.65
C PRO A 114 -10.17 27.27 37.55
N THR A 115 -11.27 27.87 38.01
CA THR A 115 -12.64 27.35 37.87
C THR A 115 -13.56 28.41 37.29
N GLY A 116 -14.59 27.96 36.56
CA GLY A 116 -15.52 28.83 35.85
C GLY A 116 -15.10 29.08 34.40
N ASP A 117 -16.06 29.47 33.56
CA ASP A 117 -15.85 29.63 32.12
C ASP A 117 -15.40 31.05 31.76
N LEU A 118 -14.61 31.16 30.70
CA LEU A 118 -14.21 32.43 30.10
C LEU A 118 -14.80 32.54 28.70
N SER A 119 -15.55 33.61 28.43
CA SER A 119 -16.08 33.93 27.10
C SER A 119 -15.47 35.23 26.60
N LEU A 120 -14.85 35.19 25.41
CA LEU A 120 -14.23 36.32 24.75
C LEU A 120 -14.90 36.53 23.38
N SER A 121 -15.60 37.64 23.22
CA SER A 121 -16.36 37.97 22.02
C SER A 121 -15.93 39.35 21.49
N ALA A 122 -15.38 39.39 20.28
CA ALA A 122 -14.97 40.59 19.57
C ALA A 122 -15.77 40.71 18.27
N ALA A 123 -16.44 41.84 18.06
CA ALA A 123 -17.27 42.09 16.88
C ALA A 123 -16.59 43.00 15.84
N ASN A 124 -17.25 43.21 14.70
CA ASN A 124 -16.84 44.18 13.67
C ASN A 124 -15.40 44.04 13.15
N GLY A 125 -14.85 42.82 13.12
CA GLY A 125 -13.48 42.55 12.69
C GLY A 125 -12.41 42.83 13.75
N GLY A 126 -12.82 43.14 14.99
CA GLY A 126 -11.92 43.30 16.12
C GLY A 126 -11.24 41.98 16.49
N SER A 127 -9.95 42.08 16.82
CA SER A 127 -9.11 40.92 17.16
C SER A 127 -9.10 40.66 18.66
N ILE A 128 -8.79 39.43 19.04
CA ILE A 128 -8.55 39.03 20.43
C ILE A 128 -7.05 38.74 20.56
N THR A 129 -6.36 39.52 21.39
CA THR A 129 -4.90 39.46 21.53
C THR A 129 -4.49 39.29 22.98
N GLN A 130 -3.29 38.76 23.18
CA GLN A 130 -2.76 38.41 24.48
C GLN A 130 -1.33 38.94 24.67
N GLY A 131 -1.08 39.55 25.83
CA GLY A 131 0.23 39.91 26.36
C GLY A 131 0.62 39.16 27.65
N ALA A 132 -0.34 38.61 28.40
CA ALA A 132 -0.11 37.85 29.64
C ALA A 132 -0.94 36.55 29.70
N GLU A 133 -0.55 35.60 30.55
CA GLU A 133 -1.18 34.26 30.61
C GLU A 133 -2.67 34.28 30.94
N ILE A 134 -3.39 33.29 30.42
CA ILE A 134 -4.79 33.01 30.75
C ILE A 134 -4.88 31.59 31.30
N ILE A 135 -5.36 31.46 32.54
CA ILE A 135 -5.50 30.19 33.25
C ILE A 135 -6.99 29.93 33.48
N VAL A 136 -7.53 28.95 32.77
CA VAL A 136 -8.91 28.45 32.87
C VAL A 136 -8.84 26.91 32.96
N ALA A 137 -8.36 26.44 34.11
CA ALA A 137 -7.85 25.08 34.27
C ALA A 137 -8.93 23.99 34.25
N THR A 138 -10.17 24.32 34.63
CA THR A 138 -11.29 23.35 34.62
C THR A 138 -12.52 23.84 33.85
N GLY A 139 -12.62 25.15 33.59
CA GLY A 139 -13.69 25.73 32.78
C GLY A 139 -13.39 25.67 31.29
N ALA A 140 -14.39 26.04 30.50
CA ALA A 140 -14.29 26.21 29.06
C ALA A 140 -13.89 27.65 28.69
N VAL A 141 -13.06 27.78 27.67
CA VAL A 141 -12.80 29.04 26.98
C VAL A 141 -13.63 29.08 25.70
N THR A 142 -14.56 30.03 25.58
CA THR A 142 -15.36 30.25 24.37
C THR A 142 -14.90 31.52 23.68
N ILE A 143 -14.66 31.44 22.36
CA ILE A 143 -14.08 32.52 21.57
C ILE A 143 -14.97 32.81 20.35
N LEU A 144 -15.24 34.09 20.13
CA LEU A 144 -15.98 34.60 18.97
C LEU A 144 -15.28 35.85 18.44
N SER A 145 -14.71 35.79 17.23
CA SER A 145 -14.14 36.93 16.50
C SER A 145 -14.34 36.73 14.98
N PRO A 146 -15.59 36.72 14.46
CA PRO A 146 -15.92 36.15 13.14
C PRO A 146 -15.09 36.63 11.96
N ALA A 147 -14.61 37.87 12.01
CA ALA A 147 -13.78 38.50 10.99
C ALA A 147 -12.42 38.97 11.52
N GLY A 148 -12.13 38.76 12.80
CA GLY A 148 -10.88 39.17 13.44
C GLY A 148 -9.99 37.97 13.78
N ASP A 149 -8.72 38.27 14.06
CA ASP A 149 -7.75 37.26 14.43
C ASP A 149 -7.75 37.02 15.95
N VAL A 150 -7.43 35.80 16.36
CA VAL A 150 -7.30 35.37 17.75
C VAL A 150 -5.87 34.92 17.98
N THR A 151 -5.14 35.63 18.83
CA THR A 151 -3.77 35.31 19.20
C THR A 151 -3.67 35.16 20.71
N LEU A 152 -3.82 33.93 21.19
CA LEU A 152 -3.63 33.52 22.59
C LEU A 152 -2.41 32.57 22.65
N ASN A 153 -1.25 33.11 22.30
CA ASN A 153 -0.03 32.36 22.00
C ASN A 153 0.94 32.24 23.18
N ASN A 154 0.56 32.67 24.39
CA ASN A 154 1.39 32.48 25.56
C ASN A 154 1.43 31.00 25.98
N VAL A 155 2.61 30.39 25.97
CA VAL A 155 2.78 28.97 26.33
C VAL A 155 2.42 28.65 27.79
N ALA A 156 2.38 29.66 28.66
CA ALA A 156 1.98 29.52 30.06
C ALA A 156 0.46 29.47 30.26
N ASN A 157 -0.33 29.71 29.20
CA ASN A 157 -1.78 29.51 29.24
C ASN A 157 -2.13 28.11 29.76
N ASN A 158 -3.29 27.98 30.37
CA ASN A 158 -3.82 26.69 30.80
C ASN A 158 -5.29 26.60 30.42
N PHE A 159 -5.53 26.07 29.21
CA PHE A 159 -6.86 25.83 28.67
C PHE A 159 -7.20 24.35 28.76
N SER A 160 -8.24 23.99 29.53
CA SER A 160 -8.73 22.62 29.52
C SER A 160 -9.55 22.32 28.25
N THR A 161 -10.45 23.24 27.91
CA THR A 161 -11.35 23.16 26.76
C THR A 161 -11.39 24.50 26.05
N ALA A 162 -11.30 24.50 24.73
CA ALA A 162 -11.49 25.69 23.91
C ALA A 162 -12.55 25.46 22.83
N THR A 163 -13.47 26.39 22.68
CA THR A 163 -14.50 26.40 21.62
C THR A 163 -14.38 27.70 20.83
N ILE A 164 -14.10 27.61 19.53
CA ILE A 164 -13.99 28.78 18.65
C ILE A 164 -15.25 28.83 17.80
N THR A 165 -16.25 29.58 18.25
CA THR A 165 -17.56 29.66 17.57
C THR A 165 -17.40 30.20 16.14
N ALA A 166 -16.56 31.22 15.97
CA ALA A 166 -16.06 31.70 14.68
C ALA A 166 -14.83 32.59 14.90
N ALA A 167 -13.77 32.42 14.12
CA ALA A 167 -12.63 33.34 14.09
C ALA A 167 -11.95 33.33 12.72
N ASN A 168 -11.20 34.38 12.35
CA ASN A 168 -10.34 34.35 11.18
C ASN A 168 -9.08 33.51 11.45
N ASN A 169 -7.90 34.10 11.66
CA ASN A 169 -6.73 33.31 12.07
C ASN A 169 -6.79 33.02 13.56
N VAL A 170 -6.42 31.81 13.97
CA VAL A 170 -6.40 31.38 15.37
C VAL A 170 -5.03 30.83 15.70
N THR A 171 -4.37 31.43 16.69
CA THR A 171 -3.15 30.91 17.30
C THR A 171 -3.40 30.68 18.79
N LEU A 172 -3.31 29.42 19.22
CA LEU A 172 -3.46 29.02 20.61
C LEU A 172 -2.18 28.33 21.09
N ALA A 173 -1.70 28.71 22.27
CA ALA A 173 -0.71 27.97 23.03
C ALA A 173 -1.26 27.62 24.42
N THR A 174 -0.92 26.46 24.97
CA THR A 174 -1.24 26.08 26.35
C THR A 174 -0.21 25.11 26.94
N SER A 175 0.06 25.24 28.24
CA SER A 175 0.95 24.40 29.04
C SER A 175 0.34 23.05 29.42
N SER A 176 -0.93 22.82 29.08
CA SER A 176 -1.70 21.62 29.43
C SER A 176 -2.24 20.89 28.19
N ALA A 177 -2.99 19.81 28.42
CA ALA A 177 -3.76 19.16 27.37
C ALA A 177 -4.94 20.05 26.96
N LEU A 178 -5.27 20.05 25.67
CA LEU A 178 -6.37 20.84 25.11
C LEU A 178 -7.45 19.93 24.53
N ASN A 179 -8.70 20.16 24.90
CA ASN A 179 -9.87 19.59 24.26
C ASN A 179 -10.60 20.65 23.43
N PHE A 180 -10.73 20.43 22.13
CA PHE A 180 -11.54 21.30 21.28
C PHE A 180 -13.03 20.97 21.36
N GLY A 181 -13.84 21.98 21.66
CA GLY A 181 -15.26 21.96 21.35
C GLY A 181 -15.52 22.19 19.85
N ASN A 182 -16.79 22.29 19.48
CA ASN A 182 -17.18 22.53 18.09
C ASN A 182 -16.65 23.89 17.62
N SER A 183 -15.72 23.90 16.67
CA SER A 183 -14.99 25.10 16.29
C SER A 183 -14.99 25.36 14.79
N MET A 184 -15.13 26.63 14.41
CA MET A 184 -15.11 27.12 13.03
C MET A 184 -14.07 28.23 12.86
N ILE A 185 -13.08 27.96 12.01
CA ILE A 185 -11.97 28.86 11.73
C ILE A 185 -12.02 29.22 10.24
N THR A 186 -12.16 30.51 9.92
CA THR A 186 -12.21 31.01 8.55
C THR A 186 -10.82 31.34 7.98
N GLY A 187 -9.81 31.46 8.83
CA GLY A 187 -8.39 31.63 8.50
C GLY A 187 -7.57 30.36 8.78
N ASN A 188 -6.29 30.55 9.12
CA ASN A 188 -5.39 29.46 9.54
C ASN A 188 -5.57 29.14 11.03
N LEU A 189 -5.37 27.88 11.40
CA LEU A 189 -5.34 27.42 12.79
C LEU A 189 -3.91 26.98 13.15
N THR A 190 -3.36 27.50 14.25
CA THR A 190 -2.09 27.08 14.83
C THR A 190 -2.28 26.76 16.30
N VAL A 191 -1.92 25.56 16.72
CA VAL A 191 -2.13 25.06 18.08
C VAL A 191 -0.84 24.44 18.60
N THR A 192 -0.35 24.95 19.73
CA THR A 192 0.81 24.39 20.44
C THR A 192 0.42 24.02 21.86
N THR A 193 0.64 22.78 22.26
CA THR A 193 0.34 22.29 23.61
C THR A 193 1.55 21.57 24.20
N ALA A 194 1.68 21.61 25.53
CA ALA A 194 2.60 20.74 26.26
C ALA A 194 1.93 19.43 26.75
N GLY A 195 0.62 19.27 26.52
CA GLY A 195 -0.13 18.04 26.71
C GLY A 195 -0.80 17.54 25.42
N ALA A 196 -1.65 16.53 25.53
CA ALA A 196 -2.38 15.96 24.39
C ALA A 196 -3.36 16.96 23.76
N ILE A 197 -3.58 16.83 22.45
CA ILE A 197 -4.64 17.55 21.73
C ILE A 197 -5.77 16.57 21.48
N THR A 198 -6.98 16.91 21.89
CA THR A 198 -8.17 16.08 21.75
C THR A 198 -9.34 16.94 21.30
N GLN A 199 -10.48 16.31 21.03
CA GLN A 199 -11.69 17.05 20.68
C GLN A 199 -12.96 16.32 21.14
N SER A 200 -13.95 17.12 21.49
CA SER A 200 -15.32 16.74 21.85
C SER A 200 -16.33 17.23 20.80
N GLY A 201 -15.99 18.24 20.02
CA GLY A 201 -16.74 18.70 18.85
C GLY A 201 -15.90 18.67 17.57
N ALA A 202 -16.54 18.93 16.43
CA ALA A 202 -15.85 18.98 15.14
C ALA A 202 -14.99 20.24 15.01
N LEU A 203 -13.84 20.10 14.36
CA LEU A 203 -12.98 21.21 13.96
C LEU A 203 -13.13 21.46 12.46
N ARG A 204 -13.48 22.68 12.09
CA ARG A 204 -13.63 23.09 10.69
C ARG A 204 -12.72 24.27 10.38
N VAL A 205 -11.88 24.10 9.37
CA VAL A 205 -10.96 25.13 8.87
C VAL A 205 -11.32 25.43 7.42
N ALA A 206 -11.50 26.71 7.08
CA ALA A 206 -11.98 27.09 5.75
C ALA A 206 -11.03 26.68 4.62
N LEU A 207 -11.61 26.46 3.43
CA LEU A 207 -10.90 26.02 2.23
C LEU A 207 -9.60 26.80 1.96
N SER A 208 -8.57 26.08 1.50
CA SER A 208 -7.24 26.63 1.20
C SER A 208 -6.51 27.22 2.41
N ARG A 209 -6.90 26.85 3.64
CA ARG A 209 -6.19 27.19 4.89
C ARG A 209 -5.61 25.95 5.53
N THR A 210 -4.71 26.19 6.48
CA THR A 210 -3.93 25.14 7.14
C THR A 210 -4.26 25.06 8.62
N ALA A 211 -4.44 23.84 9.12
CA ALA A 211 -4.47 23.51 10.53
C ALA A 211 -3.12 22.93 10.96
N THR A 212 -2.41 23.62 11.84
CA THR A 212 -1.08 23.24 12.35
C THR A 212 -1.19 22.85 13.82
N PHE A 213 -0.73 21.65 14.16
CA PHE A 213 -0.78 21.11 15.51
C PHE A 213 0.61 20.69 16.00
N SER A 214 0.93 21.01 17.25
CA SER A 214 2.14 20.59 17.93
C SER A 214 1.82 20.22 19.38
N ALA A 215 1.89 18.94 19.72
CA ALA A 215 1.66 18.42 21.07
C ALA A 215 2.96 17.96 21.78
N GLY A 216 4.09 18.01 21.08
CA GLY A 216 5.34 17.38 21.51
C GLY A 216 5.37 15.88 21.21
N SER A 217 6.56 15.30 21.12
CA SER A 217 6.78 13.89 20.73
C SER A 217 6.34 12.86 21.77
N ALA A 218 5.89 13.29 22.95
CA ALA A 218 5.42 12.43 24.04
C ALA A 218 3.88 12.36 24.12
N ASN A 219 3.17 13.29 23.48
CA ASN A 219 1.73 13.43 23.62
C ASN A 219 0.99 13.15 22.32
N ASN A 220 -0.22 12.63 22.44
CA ASN A 220 -1.03 12.25 21.30
C ASN A 220 -1.87 13.42 20.76
N ILE A 221 -2.23 13.34 19.48
CA ILE A 221 -3.19 14.22 18.81
C ILE A 221 -4.35 13.35 18.34
N VAL A 222 -5.55 13.56 18.89
CA VAL A 222 -6.74 12.76 18.60
C VAL A 222 -7.85 13.67 18.08
N LEU A 223 -7.94 13.78 16.76
CA LEU A 223 -8.92 14.57 16.01
C LEU A 223 -9.87 13.63 15.24
N ASN A 224 -10.61 12.80 15.97
CA ASN A 224 -11.32 11.62 15.45
C ASN A 224 -12.82 11.84 15.10
N GLN A 225 -13.31 13.08 15.10
CA GLN A 225 -14.70 13.38 14.76
C GLN A 225 -14.86 13.36 13.25
N VAL A 226 -15.82 12.57 12.76
CA VAL A 226 -16.06 12.39 11.32
C VAL A 226 -16.50 13.66 10.60
N ALA A 227 -16.99 14.65 11.35
CA ALA A 227 -17.43 15.95 10.82
C ALA A 227 -16.32 17.02 10.81
N ASN A 228 -15.10 16.65 11.19
CA ASN A 228 -13.93 17.49 10.97
C ASN A 228 -13.79 17.82 9.48
N ASP A 229 -13.32 19.02 9.18
CA ASP A 229 -13.21 19.55 7.82
C ASP A 229 -11.91 20.35 7.72
N PHE A 230 -10.84 19.67 7.30
CA PHE A 230 -9.49 20.20 7.14
C PHE A 230 -9.04 20.11 5.68
N PRO A 231 -8.91 21.25 4.99
CA PRO A 231 -8.30 21.27 3.66
C PRO A 231 -6.83 20.86 3.70
N THR A 232 -6.14 21.21 4.78
CA THR A 232 -4.72 20.89 4.98
C THR A 232 -4.38 20.74 6.46
N VAL A 233 -3.65 19.68 6.80
CA VAL A 233 -3.10 19.46 8.14
C VAL A 233 -1.57 19.43 8.12
N VAL A 234 -0.97 20.05 9.13
CA VAL A 234 0.47 20.00 9.45
C VAL A 234 0.61 19.52 10.89
N ILE A 235 1.39 18.46 11.11
CA ILE A 235 1.75 18.01 12.46
C ILE A 235 3.23 18.31 12.70
N THR A 236 3.52 19.38 13.43
CA THR A 236 4.92 19.74 13.74
C THR A 236 5.54 18.76 14.73
N SER A 237 4.74 18.27 15.68
CA SER A 237 5.13 17.18 16.58
C SER A 237 3.91 16.51 17.23
N GLY A 238 3.97 15.18 17.36
CA GLY A 238 3.02 14.37 18.08
C GLY A 238 3.52 12.93 18.22
N LYS A 239 3.10 12.21 19.26
CA LYS A 239 3.37 10.78 19.45
C LYS A 239 2.49 9.95 18.54
N ASP A 240 1.26 9.64 18.96
CA ASP A 240 0.27 9.00 18.10
C ASP A 240 -0.71 10.06 17.59
N VAL A 241 -1.03 10.02 16.30
CA VAL A 241 -1.90 10.98 15.64
C VAL A 241 -3.07 10.27 14.98
N THR A 242 -4.29 10.66 15.33
CA THR A 242 -5.53 10.20 14.70
C THR A 242 -6.27 11.39 14.10
N ILE A 243 -6.59 11.31 12.80
CA ILE A 243 -7.34 12.34 12.07
C ILE A 243 -8.50 11.66 11.34
N SER A 244 -9.71 12.15 11.61
CA SER A 244 -10.87 11.93 10.78
C SER A 244 -11.17 13.19 9.97
N ASP A 245 -11.63 13.04 8.74
CA ASP A 245 -12.04 14.15 7.89
C ASP A 245 -13.28 13.79 7.03
N ILE A 246 -14.21 14.74 6.90
CA ILE A 246 -15.46 14.54 6.17
C ILE A 246 -15.26 14.55 4.64
N ASN A 247 -14.12 15.04 4.15
CA ASN A 247 -13.83 15.11 2.72
C ASN A 247 -12.38 14.69 2.42
N SER A 248 -11.71 15.37 1.49
CA SER A 248 -10.33 15.09 1.12
C SER A 248 -9.36 15.78 2.08
N LEU A 249 -8.32 15.07 2.49
CA LEU A 249 -7.28 15.60 3.36
C LEU A 249 -5.97 15.78 2.60
N ASN A 250 -5.34 16.94 2.75
CA ASN A 250 -3.99 17.18 2.27
C ASN A 250 -3.02 17.35 3.44
N PHE A 251 -1.87 16.69 3.39
CA PHE A 251 -0.81 16.86 4.38
C PHE A 251 0.26 17.85 3.92
N GLY A 252 0.58 18.79 4.81
CA GLY A 252 1.87 19.47 4.79
C GLY A 252 2.96 18.66 5.49
N ALA A 253 4.14 19.26 5.63
CA ALA A 253 5.29 18.60 6.24
C ALA A 253 4.95 18.20 7.68
N SER A 254 4.99 16.91 8.00
CA SER A 254 4.51 16.40 9.30
C SER A 254 5.46 15.38 9.91
N THR A 255 5.66 15.46 11.22
CA THR A 255 6.52 14.57 12.00
C THR A 255 5.73 13.92 13.14
N ILE A 256 5.61 12.60 13.08
CA ILE A 256 4.89 11.77 14.03
C ILE A 256 5.88 10.74 14.59
N SER A 257 6.12 10.74 15.91
CA SER A 257 7.08 9.82 16.54
C SER A 257 6.52 8.41 16.83
N GLY A 258 5.20 8.24 16.73
CA GLY A 258 4.47 6.99 16.90
C GLY A 258 3.58 6.68 15.69
N ASN A 259 2.35 6.22 15.92
CA ASN A 259 1.44 5.80 14.86
C ASN A 259 0.66 6.98 14.24
N LEU A 260 0.37 6.86 12.95
CA LEU A 260 -0.54 7.77 12.23
C LEU A 260 -1.79 7.00 11.79
N TRP A 261 -2.97 7.48 12.15
CA TRP A 261 -4.26 6.94 11.71
C TRP A 261 -5.06 8.02 10.99
N VAL A 262 -5.42 7.76 9.74
CA VAL A 262 -6.14 8.74 8.90
C VAL A 262 -7.38 8.08 8.30
N ASN A 263 -8.53 8.67 8.56
CA ASN A 263 -9.83 8.23 8.04
C ASN A 263 -10.54 9.38 7.34
N THR A 264 -10.67 9.31 6.03
CA THR A 264 -11.29 10.35 5.21
C THR A 264 -12.45 9.78 4.39
N SER A 265 -13.41 10.64 4.04
CA SER A 265 -14.44 10.30 3.03
C SER A 265 -14.06 10.78 1.61
N GLY A 266 -12.84 11.33 1.44
CA GLY A 266 -12.26 11.77 0.18
C GLY A 266 -10.81 11.31 0.01
N ALA A 267 -10.14 11.83 -1.03
CA ALA A 267 -8.74 11.50 -1.32
C ALA A 267 -7.78 11.96 -0.21
N ILE A 268 -6.69 11.22 -0.03
CA ILE A 268 -5.59 11.58 0.86
C ILE A 268 -4.40 11.96 0.00
N THR A 269 -3.91 13.19 0.16
CA THR A 269 -2.80 13.74 -0.63
C THR A 269 -1.79 14.44 0.27
N GLN A 270 -0.68 14.89 -0.32
CA GLN A 270 0.32 15.67 0.40
C GLN A 270 1.02 16.67 -0.53
N PHE A 271 1.57 17.74 0.06
CA PHE A 271 2.55 18.63 -0.56
C PHE A 271 3.87 18.69 0.24
N GLY A 272 3.85 18.34 1.53
CA GLY A 272 5.05 18.15 2.34
C GLY A 272 5.40 16.67 2.54
N ALA A 273 6.58 16.42 3.11
CA ALA A 273 6.98 15.08 3.51
C ALA A 273 6.28 14.62 4.79
N LEU A 274 5.92 13.35 4.85
CA LEU A 274 5.41 12.70 6.06
C LEU A 274 6.50 11.84 6.69
N SER A 275 6.83 12.08 7.96
CA SER A 275 7.76 11.27 8.76
C SER A 275 6.99 10.51 9.83
N VAL A 276 6.88 9.19 9.68
CA VAL A 276 6.21 8.24 10.59
C VAL A 276 7.12 7.01 10.76
N ASN A 277 8.32 7.24 11.28
CA ASN A 277 9.43 6.27 11.33
C ASN A 277 9.96 6.00 12.74
N GLY A 278 9.22 6.38 13.78
CA GLY A 278 9.56 6.00 15.15
C GLY A 278 9.62 4.47 15.32
N ALA A 279 10.32 4.00 16.36
CA ALA A 279 10.44 2.57 16.59
C ALA A 279 9.05 1.91 16.77
N GLY A 280 8.70 0.99 15.87
CA GLY A 280 7.39 0.32 15.87
C GLY A 280 6.22 1.16 15.36
N SER A 281 6.49 2.31 14.72
CA SER A 281 5.44 3.15 14.13
C SER A 281 4.80 2.49 12.91
N SER A 282 3.53 2.82 12.68
CA SER A 282 2.79 2.44 11.48
C SER A 282 1.84 3.57 11.08
N ALA A 283 1.73 3.78 9.77
CA ALA A 283 0.73 4.66 9.18
C ALA A 283 -0.43 3.84 8.60
N PHE A 284 -1.65 4.17 9.02
CA PHE A 284 -2.89 3.52 8.61
C PHE A 284 -3.75 4.54 7.87
N PHE A 285 -4.13 4.22 6.63
CA PHE A 285 -4.93 5.10 5.80
C PHE A 285 -6.22 4.42 5.33
N TYR A 286 -7.33 5.15 5.46
CA TYR A 286 -8.63 4.80 4.89
C TYR A 286 -9.15 6.02 4.11
N ALA A 287 -9.21 5.90 2.78
CA ALA A 287 -9.82 6.91 1.91
C ALA A 287 -11.19 6.45 1.35
N GLY A 288 -11.50 5.16 1.50
CA GLY A 288 -12.65 4.52 0.87
C GLY A 288 -12.36 4.08 -0.57
N SER A 289 -13.15 3.14 -1.08
CA SER A 289 -12.90 2.45 -2.36
C SER A 289 -13.04 3.32 -3.61
N GLY A 290 -13.62 4.52 -3.49
CA GLY A 290 -13.77 5.47 -4.58
C GLY A 290 -12.64 6.49 -4.70
N ASN A 291 -11.74 6.56 -3.70
CA ASN A 291 -10.80 7.67 -3.54
C ASN A 291 -9.35 7.20 -3.55
N ASN A 292 -8.46 8.09 -4.00
CA ASN A 292 -7.04 7.79 -4.13
C ASN A 292 -6.25 8.21 -2.90
N ILE A 293 -5.11 7.55 -2.69
CA ILE A 293 -4.07 7.94 -1.74
C ILE A 293 -2.80 8.26 -2.54
N ILE A 294 -2.35 9.51 -2.49
CA ILE A 294 -1.19 9.99 -3.26
C ILE A 294 -0.18 10.60 -2.28
N LEU A 295 0.78 9.79 -1.86
CA LEU A 295 1.87 10.16 -0.96
C LEU A 295 3.20 10.08 -1.73
N SER A 296 3.38 11.00 -2.68
CA SER A 296 4.43 10.95 -3.71
C SER A 296 5.67 11.80 -3.43
N ASN A 297 5.77 12.44 -2.25
CA ASN A 297 6.94 13.25 -1.92
C ASN A 297 8.15 12.33 -1.64
N PRO A 298 9.29 12.53 -2.31
CA PRO A 298 10.48 11.70 -2.12
C PRO A 298 11.11 11.78 -0.72
N GLY A 299 10.74 12.77 0.08
CA GLY A 299 11.19 12.93 1.46
C GLY A 299 10.31 12.23 2.51
N ASN A 300 9.24 11.54 2.10
CA ASN A 300 8.47 10.70 3.00
C ASN A 300 9.35 9.63 3.66
N ASP A 301 9.10 9.36 4.93
CA ASP A 301 9.85 8.40 5.73
C ASP A 301 8.87 7.62 6.62
N PHE A 302 8.43 6.45 6.15
CA PHE A 302 7.52 5.55 6.83
C PHE A 302 8.22 4.26 7.22
N ALA A 303 8.02 3.79 8.46
CA ALA A 303 8.44 2.44 8.82
C ALA A 303 7.51 1.37 8.20
N THR A 304 6.20 1.53 8.40
CA THR A 304 5.16 0.63 7.87
C THR A 304 3.95 1.43 7.38
N VAL A 305 3.39 1.07 6.23
CA VAL A 305 2.14 1.64 5.70
C VAL A 305 1.11 0.53 5.48
N SER A 306 -0.10 0.72 6.01
CA SER A 306 -1.26 -0.15 5.80
C SER A 306 -2.42 0.63 5.19
N ILE A 307 -3.05 0.06 4.15
CA ILE A 307 -4.17 0.69 3.44
C ILE A 307 -5.46 -0.10 3.71
N ALA A 308 -6.33 0.44 4.55
CA ALA A 308 -7.59 -0.24 4.87
C ALA A 308 -8.55 -0.28 3.67
N SER A 309 -8.64 0.82 2.91
CA SER A 309 -9.43 0.90 1.67
C SER A 309 -9.03 2.13 0.85
N ALA A 310 -8.75 1.92 -0.43
CA ALA A 310 -8.51 2.97 -1.43
C ALA A 310 -8.82 2.46 -2.84
N LYS A 311 -9.01 3.37 -3.79
CA LYS A 311 -9.01 3.08 -5.23
C LYS A 311 -7.58 2.89 -5.72
N ASP A 312 -6.85 3.98 -5.98
CA ASP A 312 -5.45 3.95 -6.40
C ASP A 312 -4.53 4.45 -5.27
N VAL A 313 -3.35 3.84 -5.14
CA VAL A 313 -2.36 4.17 -4.11
C VAL A 313 -1.00 4.43 -4.75
N THR A 314 -0.42 5.60 -4.44
CA THR A 314 0.97 5.94 -4.75
C THR A 314 1.73 6.23 -3.46
N LEU A 315 2.80 5.48 -3.21
CA LEU A 315 3.70 5.66 -2.08
C LEU A 315 5.13 5.88 -2.59
N VAL A 316 5.75 6.95 -2.15
CA VAL A 316 7.19 7.17 -2.29
C VAL A 316 7.79 7.24 -0.90
N ASP A 317 8.97 6.64 -0.72
CA ASP A 317 9.67 6.58 0.56
C ASP A 317 11.19 6.79 0.37
N ILE A 318 11.81 7.56 1.28
CA ILE A 318 13.24 7.90 1.25
C ILE A 318 14.13 6.76 1.72
N ASN A 319 13.57 5.72 2.36
CA ASN A 319 14.30 4.55 2.82
C ASN A 319 13.54 3.26 2.46
N GLY A 320 13.62 2.24 3.30
CA GLY A 320 12.97 0.95 3.06
C GLY A 320 11.57 0.94 3.65
N LEU A 321 10.61 0.40 2.90
CA LEU A 321 9.20 0.44 3.28
C LEU A 321 8.66 -0.96 3.59
N THR A 322 8.02 -1.10 4.74
CA THR A 322 7.18 -2.28 5.03
C THR A 322 5.73 -2.01 4.65
N LEU A 323 5.16 -2.85 3.80
CA LEU A 323 3.74 -2.84 3.48
C LEU A 323 2.98 -3.73 4.47
N GLY A 324 2.08 -3.12 5.24
CA GLY A 324 1.13 -3.83 6.08
C GLY A 324 -0.10 -4.30 5.29
N SER A 325 -1.09 -4.82 6.01
CA SER A 325 -2.33 -5.32 5.41
C SER A 325 -2.98 -4.23 4.56
N SER A 326 -3.16 -4.50 3.27
CA SER A 326 -3.61 -3.48 2.32
C SER A 326 -4.69 -4.01 1.38
N THR A 327 -5.79 -3.27 1.24
CA THR A 327 -6.86 -3.53 0.26
C THR A 327 -7.01 -2.36 -0.68
N ILE A 328 -6.73 -2.60 -1.97
CA ILE A 328 -6.64 -1.56 -3.00
C ILE A 328 -7.46 -2.02 -4.21
N GLY A 329 -8.51 -1.26 -4.54
CA GLY A 329 -9.45 -1.57 -5.63
C GLY A 329 -8.93 -1.28 -7.04
N GLY A 330 -7.84 -0.52 -7.14
CA GLY A 330 -7.17 -0.11 -8.37
C GLY A 330 -5.68 -0.40 -8.31
N THR A 331 -4.87 0.57 -8.71
CA THR A 331 -3.42 0.43 -8.85
C THR A 331 -2.66 0.65 -7.55
N LEU A 332 -1.55 -0.06 -7.38
CA LEU A 332 -0.56 0.19 -6.33
C LEU A 332 0.78 0.56 -6.99
N SER A 333 1.29 1.75 -6.70
CA SER A 333 2.61 2.21 -7.12
C SER A 333 3.46 2.50 -5.88
N VAL A 334 4.57 1.79 -5.72
CA VAL A 334 5.51 1.96 -4.59
C VAL A 334 6.91 2.20 -5.12
N SER A 335 7.53 3.29 -4.68
CA SER A 335 8.94 3.60 -4.92
C SER A 335 9.65 3.88 -3.61
N ALA A 336 10.52 2.98 -3.19
CA ALA A 336 11.31 3.12 -1.96
C ALA A 336 12.80 3.17 -2.32
N GLN A 337 13.60 4.00 -1.64
CA GLN A 337 15.07 4.00 -1.83
C GLN A 337 15.79 2.92 -0.99
N GLY A 338 15.01 2.06 -0.32
CA GLY A 338 15.44 0.88 0.41
C GLY A 338 14.69 -0.39 0.00
N ASN A 339 14.78 -1.44 0.83
CA ASN A 339 14.05 -2.68 0.58
C ASN A 339 12.54 -2.46 0.68
N ILE A 340 11.76 -3.14 -0.16
CA ILE A 340 10.31 -3.21 -0.02
C ILE A 340 9.97 -4.59 0.54
N VAL A 341 9.39 -4.61 1.73
CA VAL A 341 8.98 -5.85 2.40
C VAL A 341 7.52 -5.79 2.79
N GLN A 342 6.96 -6.89 3.27
CA GLN A 342 5.60 -6.89 3.82
C GLN A 342 5.52 -7.56 5.19
N SER A 343 4.55 -7.13 5.99
CA SER A 343 4.19 -7.79 7.25
C SER A 343 2.93 -8.64 7.13
N TRP A 344 2.04 -8.31 6.19
CA TRP A 344 0.77 -9.03 5.95
C TRP A 344 0.46 -9.11 4.45
N ALA A 345 -0.65 -9.77 4.11
CA ALA A 345 -1.08 -9.91 2.73
C ALA A 345 -1.52 -8.57 2.11
N LEU A 346 -1.18 -8.39 0.83
CA LEU A 346 -1.64 -7.29 -0.01
C LEU A 346 -2.73 -7.81 -0.96
N ASN A 347 -3.87 -7.12 -1.02
CA ASN A 347 -4.96 -7.41 -1.95
C ASN A 347 -5.12 -6.24 -2.93
N VAL A 348 -4.59 -6.41 -4.14
CA VAL A 348 -4.58 -5.38 -5.18
C VAL A 348 -5.24 -5.92 -6.45
N THR A 349 -6.39 -5.37 -6.80
CA THR A 349 -7.16 -5.82 -7.97
C THR A 349 -6.69 -5.18 -9.29
N GLY A 350 -5.96 -4.07 -9.22
CA GLY A 350 -5.32 -3.45 -10.38
C GLY A 350 -3.85 -3.80 -10.55
N ALA A 351 -3.17 -3.04 -11.40
CA ALA A 351 -1.74 -3.21 -11.64
C ALA A 351 -0.91 -2.76 -10.42
N THR A 352 0.11 -3.54 -10.10
CA THR A 352 1.08 -3.24 -9.05
C THR A 352 2.44 -2.91 -9.67
N THR A 353 3.03 -1.78 -9.31
CA THR A 353 4.39 -1.36 -9.71
C THR A 353 5.24 -1.15 -8.48
N LEU A 354 6.39 -1.82 -8.40
CA LEU A 354 7.29 -1.77 -7.23
C LEU A 354 8.71 -1.44 -7.69
N SER A 355 9.29 -0.36 -7.18
CA SER A 355 10.65 0.08 -7.49
C SER A 355 11.46 0.24 -6.20
N ALA A 356 12.48 -0.59 -6.02
CA ALA A 356 13.44 -0.51 -4.92
C ALA A 356 14.84 -0.05 -5.40
N GLY A 357 15.02 0.11 -6.71
CA GLY A 357 16.32 0.37 -7.33
C GLY A 357 17.19 -0.90 -7.43
N THR A 358 18.30 -0.81 -8.17
CA THR A 358 19.12 -1.98 -8.55
C THR A 358 19.92 -2.64 -7.43
N SER A 359 19.91 -2.07 -6.22
CA SER A 359 20.71 -2.52 -5.06
C SER A 359 19.88 -3.01 -3.87
N LYS A 360 18.55 -2.99 -3.96
CA LYS A 360 17.63 -3.30 -2.86
C LYS A 360 16.66 -4.39 -3.23
N ASP A 361 16.22 -5.13 -2.24
CA ASP A 361 15.38 -6.31 -2.45
C ASP A 361 13.90 -5.98 -2.31
N ILE A 362 13.07 -6.79 -2.99
CA ILE A 362 11.61 -6.81 -2.82
C ILE A 362 11.21 -8.20 -2.31
N VAL A 363 10.63 -8.27 -1.12
CA VAL A 363 10.24 -9.53 -0.47
C VAL A 363 8.77 -9.47 -0.07
N LEU A 364 7.91 -10.07 -0.89
CA LEU A 364 6.46 -10.06 -0.75
C LEU A 364 5.89 -11.49 -0.73
N THR A 365 6.06 -12.19 0.39
CA THR A 365 5.86 -13.65 0.49
C THR A 365 4.66 -14.10 1.32
N SER A 366 3.83 -13.20 1.86
CA SER A 366 2.74 -13.53 2.80
C SER A 366 1.35 -13.50 2.14
N GLY A 367 1.08 -14.40 1.19
CA GLY A 367 -0.31 -14.65 0.75
C GLY A 367 -0.98 -13.55 -0.08
N ASN A 368 -0.24 -12.85 -0.95
CA ASN A 368 -0.79 -11.69 -1.67
C ASN A 368 -1.80 -12.07 -2.75
N ARG A 369 -2.62 -11.12 -3.19
CA ARG A 369 -3.41 -11.21 -4.42
C ARG A 369 -3.00 -10.07 -5.33
N PHE A 370 -2.33 -10.40 -6.42
CA PHE A 370 -1.90 -9.46 -7.44
C PHE A 370 -2.44 -9.90 -8.80
N THR A 371 -3.16 -9.02 -9.49
CA THR A 371 -3.58 -9.30 -10.87
C THR A 371 -2.39 -9.21 -11.84
N GLY A 372 -1.56 -8.18 -11.68
CA GLY A 372 -0.35 -7.99 -12.48
C GLY A 372 0.73 -7.17 -11.76
N ILE A 373 1.98 -7.57 -11.89
CA ILE A 373 3.14 -6.93 -11.27
C ILE A 373 4.13 -6.44 -12.34
N THR A 374 4.61 -5.21 -12.16
CA THR A 374 5.74 -4.61 -12.86
C THR A 374 6.84 -4.28 -11.84
N ILE A 375 8.08 -4.68 -12.12
CA ILE A 375 9.26 -4.36 -11.30
C ILE A 375 10.34 -3.83 -12.24
N PRO A 376 10.45 -2.50 -12.40
CA PRO A 376 11.42 -1.91 -13.33
C PRO A 376 12.87 -2.04 -12.86
N ALA A 377 13.11 -2.13 -11.55
CA ALA A 377 14.44 -2.38 -10.99
C ALA A 377 14.35 -2.87 -9.54
N ALA A 378 15.05 -3.98 -9.27
CA ALA A 378 15.35 -4.49 -7.93
C ALA A 378 16.69 -5.24 -7.98
N ARG A 379 17.28 -5.54 -6.82
CA ARG A 379 18.36 -6.52 -6.69
C ARG A 379 17.79 -7.92 -6.72
N ASN A 380 17.22 -8.39 -5.62
CA ASN A 380 16.49 -9.66 -5.59
C ASN A 380 14.99 -9.42 -5.43
N VAL A 381 14.20 -10.36 -5.94
CA VAL A 381 12.75 -10.34 -5.80
C VAL A 381 12.27 -11.71 -5.35
N SER A 382 11.43 -11.75 -4.32
CA SER A 382 10.69 -12.95 -3.89
C SER A 382 9.22 -12.62 -3.75
N LEU A 383 8.37 -13.25 -4.55
CA LEU A 383 6.93 -13.02 -4.58
C LEU A 383 6.17 -14.31 -4.25
N TYR A 384 5.07 -14.16 -3.52
CA TYR A 384 4.03 -15.18 -3.39
C TYR A 384 2.66 -14.56 -3.68
N SER A 385 1.92 -15.18 -4.60
CA SER A 385 0.52 -14.88 -4.88
C SER A 385 -0.38 -16.07 -4.52
N TYR A 386 -1.50 -15.82 -3.87
CA TYR A 386 -2.52 -16.82 -3.54
C TYR A 386 -3.37 -17.20 -4.76
N GLU A 387 -3.45 -16.33 -5.77
CA GLU A 387 -4.13 -16.58 -7.04
C GLU A 387 -3.13 -16.52 -8.20
N GLY A 388 -3.60 -16.64 -9.44
CA GLY A 388 -2.74 -16.47 -10.62
C GLY A 388 -2.02 -15.12 -10.60
N LEU A 389 -0.81 -15.10 -11.17
CA LEU A 389 0.08 -13.94 -11.14
C LEU A 389 0.52 -13.60 -12.55
N THR A 390 0.21 -12.39 -13.01
CA THR A 390 0.78 -11.86 -14.25
C THR A 390 2.05 -11.08 -13.95
N LEU A 391 3.15 -11.49 -14.56
CA LEU A 391 4.41 -10.75 -14.57
C LEU A 391 4.46 -9.92 -15.84
N ASN A 392 4.40 -8.60 -15.69
CA ASN A 392 4.61 -7.65 -16.79
C ASN A 392 6.11 -7.51 -17.03
N THR A 393 6.64 -6.29 -17.05
CA THR A 393 8.09 -6.08 -17.15
C THR A 393 8.74 -6.30 -15.81
N ILE A 394 9.71 -7.20 -15.76
CA ILE A 394 10.49 -7.52 -14.55
C ILE A 394 11.98 -7.40 -14.89
N ALA A 395 12.69 -6.60 -14.11
CA ALA A 395 14.14 -6.46 -14.21
C ALA A 395 14.78 -6.54 -12.81
N THR A 396 15.70 -7.48 -12.67
CA THR A 396 16.44 -7.73 -11.43
C THR A 396 17.95 -7.82 -11.72
N THR A 397 18.80 -7.25 -10.86
CA THR A 397 20.26 -7.43 -10.97
C THR A 397 20.75 -8.70 -10.28
N GLY A 398 20.00 -9.20 -9.31
CA GLY A 398 20.15 -10.49 -8.66
C GLY A 398 19.04 -11.46 -9.08
N SER A 399 18.61 -12.34 -8.18
CA SER A 399 17.66 -13.41 -8.48
C SER A 399 16.20 -12.98 -8.39
N PHE A 400 15.35 -13.60 -9.22
CA PHE A 400 13.90 -13.44 -9.22
C PHE A 400 13.22 -14.77 -8.90
N THR A 401 12.40 -14.80 -7.85
CA THR A 401 11.55 -15.95 -7.49
C THR A 401 10.11 -15.50 -7.42
N ALA A 402 9.22 -16.17 -8.16
CA ALA A 402 7.78 -15.98 -8.07
C ALA A 402 7.08 -17.31 -7.85
N ASN A 403 6.31 -17.39 -6.77
CA ASN A 403 5.45 -18.52 -6.45
C ASN A 403 3.98 -18.08 -6.53
N SER A 404 3.12 -19.00 -6.94
CA SER A 404 1.69 -18.73 -7.07
C SER A 404 0.88 -20.00 -6.87
N SER A 405 -0.24 -19.95 -6.13
CA SER A 405 -1.17 -21.10 -6.10
C SER A 405 -1.97 -21.25 -7.41
N GLY A 406 -2.01 -20.20 -8.25
CA GLY A 406 -2.55 -20.26 -9.61
C GLY A 406 -1.46 -20.26 -10.70
N THR A 407 -1.87 -20.07 -11.94
CA THR A 407 -0.94 -19.96 -13.09
C THR A 407 -0.12 -18.67 -13.03
N ILE A 408 1.18 -18.77 -13.30
CA ILE A 408 2.03 -17.60 -13.55
C ILE A 408 2.03 -17.31 -15.06
N PHE A 409 1.70 -16.07 -15.44
CA PHE A 409 1.80 -15.59 -16.82
C PHE A 409 2.97 -14.63 -16.96
N VAL A 410 3.99 -14.97 -17.74
CA VAL A 410 5.05 -14.03 -18.11
C VAL A 410 4.60 -13.25 -19.34
N ALA A 411 3.96 -12.10 -19.11
CA ALA A 411 3.38 -11.25 -20.15
C ALA A 411 4.38 -10.22 -20.70
N GLY A 412 5.24 -9.65 -19.85
CA GLY A 412 6.32 -8.77 -20.26
C GLY A 412 7.69 -9.45 -20.18
N ALA A 413 8.73 -8.72 -20.61
CA ALA A 413 10.09 -9.23 -20.55
C ALA A 413 10.52 -9.48 -19.09
N LEU A 414 11.05 -10.67 -18.82
CA LEU A 414 11.62 -11.06 -17.54
C LEU A 414 13.13 -11.17 -17.67
N THR A 415 13.85 -10.26 -17.03
CA THR A 415 15.32 -10.21 -17.05
C THR A 415 15.88 -10.25 -15.63
N SER A 416 16.91 -11.08 -15.45
CA SER A 416 17.55 -11.29 -14.17
C SER A 416 19.06 -11.45 -14.31
N GLY A 417 19.82 -10.71 -13.51
CA GLY A 417 21.26 -10.88 -13.35
C GLY A 417 21.65 -12.02 -12.41
N GLY A 418 20.66 -12.73 -11.86
CA GLY A 418 20.81 -13.96 -11.08
C GLY A 418 19.86 -15.06 -11.60
N SER A 419 19.49 -15.99 -10.73
CA SER A 419 18.58 -17.10 -11.09
C SER A 419 17.13 -16.64 -11.19
N VAL A 420 16.37 -17.24 -12.10
CA VAL A 420 14.91 -17.09 -12.18
C VAL A 420 14.25 -18.37 -11.71
N THR A 421 13.26 -18.29 -10.82
CA THR A 421 12.44 -19.44 -10.40
C THR A 421 10.96 -19.09 -10.52
N LEU A 422 10.21 -19.90 -11.27
CA LEU A 422 8.77 -19.74 -11.50
C LEU A 422 8.02 -20.98 -11.00
N GLY A 423 7.32 -20.82 -9.88
CA GLY A 423 6.58 -21.88 -9.17
C GLY A 423 5.10 -21.60 -9.00
N GLY A 424 4.36 -21.61 -10.11
CA GLY A 424 2.89 -21.56 -10.12
C GLY A 424 2.24 -22.94 -10.03
N ALA A 425 0.91 -23.04 -10.08
CA ALA A 425 0.24 -24.30 -10.46
C ALA A 425 0.58 -24.72 -11.90
N ALA A 426 0.80 -23.72 -12.75
CA ALA A 426 1.36 -23.83 -14.10
C ALA A 426 2.13 -22.53 -14.42
N CYS A 427 2.90 -22.53 -15.50
CA CYS A 427 3.54 -21.35 -16.04
C CYS A 427 3.19 -21.20 -17.52
N THR A 428 2.83 -19.99 -17.95
CA THR A 428 2.62 -19.64 -19.35
C THR A 428 3.60 -18.55 -19.75
N LEU A 429 4.40 -18.81 -20.79
CA LEU A 429 5.30 -17.80 -21.35
C LEU A 429 4.65 -17.11 -22.55
N ASN A 430 4.38 -15.82 -22.38
CA ASN A 430 3.96 -14.89 -23.42
C ASN A 430 5.07 -13.85 -23.71
N ASN A 431 6.30 -14.11 -23.25
CA ASN A 431 7.46 -13.28 -23.49
C ASN A 431 8.75 -14.07 -23.23
N ASN A 432 9.87 -13.45 -23.56
CA ASN A 432 11.20 -14.00 -23.33
C ASN A 432 11.57 -13.92 -21.83
N VAL A 433 12.38 -14.90 -21.41
CA VAL A 433 12.98 -14.94 -20.08
C VAL A 433 14.49 -14.98 -20.24
N SER A 434 15.20 -14.09 -19.56
CA SER A 434 16.66 -14.02 -19.61
C SER A 434 17.23 -14.04 -18.20
N SER A 435 18.16 -14.96 -17.97
CA SER A 435 18.95 -15.09 -16.76
C SER A 435 20.42 -15.23 -17.13
N THR A 436 21.32 -14.63 -16.35
CA THR A 436 22.77 -14.89 -16.43
C THR A 436 23.17 -16.21 -15.73
N SER A 437 22.22 -16.84 -15.04
CA SER A 437 22.39 -18.05 -14.25
C SER A 437 21.36 -19.09 -14.71
N THR A 438 20.59 -19.66 -13.77
CA THR A 438 19.61 -20.71 -14.04
C THR A 438 18.18 -20.19 -14.02
N VAL A 439 17.38 -20.58 -15.02
CA VAL A 439 15.92 -20.45 -15.07
C VAL A 439 15.29 -21.79 -14.66
N ASN A 440 14.55 -21.81 -13.58
CA ASN A 440 13.87 -22.99 -13.05
C ASN A 440 12.36 -22.86 -13.25
N PHE A 441 11.80 -23.79 -14.02
CA PHE A 441 10.36 -24.02 -14.09
C PHE A 441 10.04 -25.22 -13.19
N THR A 442 9.32 -25.00 -12.09
CA THR A 442 8.99 -26.08 -11.14
C THR A 442 7.66 -26.76 -11.44
N SER A 443 6.91 -26.22 -12.41
CA SER A 443 5.53 -26.58 -12.71
C SER A 443 5.32 -26.69 -14.22
N PRO A 444 4.21 -27.26 -14.69
CA PRO A 444 4.00 -27.46 -16.12
C PRO A 444 4.07 -26.14 -16.89
N LEU A 445 4.84 -26.13 -17.97
CA LEU A 445 5.11 -24.95 -18.81
C LEU A 445 4.27 -25.01 -20.08
N SER A 446 3.53 -23.95 -20.38
CA SER A 446 2.84 -23.73 -21.65
C SER A 446 3.41 -22.55 -22.40
N LEU A 447 3.52 -22.65 -23.72
CA LEU A 447 3.90 -21.53 -24.58
C LEU A 447 2.64 -20.84 -25.11
N GLY A 448 2.52 -19.54 -24.88
CA GLY A 448 1.46 -18.74 -25.52
C GLY A 448 1.92 -18.05 -26.80
N MET A 449 3.24 -17.90 -26.98
CA MET A 449 3.85 -17.42 -28.21
C MET A 449 5.22 -18.08 -28.44
N ASN A 450 5.90 -17.70 -29.52
CA ASN A 450 7.29 -18.08 -29.72
C ASN A 450 8.16 -17.34 -28.71
N VAL A 451 8.97 -18.07 -27.95
CA VAL A 451 9.76 -17.52 -26.85
C VAL A 451 11.19 -18.01 -26.88
N THR A 452 12.08 -17.16 -26.39
CA THR A 452 13.48 -17.49 -26.10
C THR A 452 13.70 -17.44 -24.59
N VAL A 453 14.30 -18.49 -24.05
CA VAL A 453 14.77 -18.56 -22.68
C VAL A 453 16.30 -18.58 -22.70
N THR A 454 16.93 -17.58 -22.10
CA THR A 454 18.40 -17.43 -22.05
C THR A 454 18.90 -17.71 -20.63
N GLY A 455 20.03 -18.42 -20.54
CA GLY A 455 20.57 -18.96 -19.29
C GLY A 455 20.46 -20.49 -19.26
N SER A 456 21.03 -21.14 -18.24
CA SER A 456 20.80 -22.56 -18.02
C SER A 456 19.33 -22.78 -17.63
N VAL A 457 18.65 -23.79 -18.15
CA VAL A 457 17.21 -23.98 -17.94
C VAL A 457 16.89 -25.35 -17.38
N ASN A 458 16.16 -25.38 -16.27
CA ASN A 458 15.65 -26.61 -15.67
C ASN A 458 14.13 -26.66 -15.85
N PHE A 459 13.67 -27.66 -16.59
CA PHE A 459 12.25 -28.01 -16.70
C PHE A 459 11.96 -29.20 -15.78
N ASN A 460 11.36 -28.93 -14.62
CA ASN A 460 11.05 -29.96 -13.63
C ASN A 460 9.64 -30.56 -13.79
N SER A 461 8.95 -30.24 -14.89
CA SER A 461 7.61 -30.73 -15.19
C SER A 461 7.36 -30.77 -16.70
N SER A 462 6.12 -31.08 -17.09
CA SER A 462 5.72 -31.20 -18.50
C SER A 462 5.81 -29.87 -19.24
N ILE A 463 6.14 -29.94 -20.54
CA ILE A 463 6.22 -28.79 -21.43
C ILE A 463 5.16 -28.96 -22.53
N TYR A 464 4.34 -27.93 -22.74
CA TYR A 464 3.29 -27.87 -23.75
C TYR A 464 3.63 -26.79 -24.77
N GLY A 465 4.01 -27.20 -25.98
CA GLY A 465 4.44 -26.26 -27.00
C GLY A 465 3.31 -25.49 -27.69
N ASN A 466 2.09 -26.02 -27.73
CA ASN A 466 0.88 -25.37 -28.30
C ASN A 466 1.07 -24.78 -29.72
N GLY A 467 1.84 -25.45 -30.57
CA GLY A 467 2.14 -24.99 -31.94
C GLY A 467 3.14 -23.83 -32.00
N ARG A 468 3.87 -23.56 -30.92
CA ARG A 468 4.83 -22.45 -30.82
C ARG A 468 6.28 -22.94 -30.83
N GLN A 469 7.20 -22.00 -30.89
CA GLN A 469 8.62 -22.27 -30.77
C GLN A 469 9.15 -21.90 -29.38
N LEU A 470 9.82 -22.85 -28.72
CA LEU A 470 10.69 -22.59 -27.57
C LEU A 470 12.14 -22.67 -28.04
N THR A 471 12.89 -21.59 -27.83
CA THR A 471 14.34 -21.56 -28.05
C THR A 471 15.03 -21.45 -26.70
N VAL A 472 15.97 -22.35 -26.40
CA VAL A 472 16.77 -22.31 -25.18
C VAL A 472 18.22 -21.97 -25.53
N ASN A 473 18.67 -20.80 -25.09
CA ASN A 473 20.00 -20.25 -25.28
C ASN A 473 20.83 -20.47 -24.01
N GLY A 474 21.17 -21.74 -23.76
CA GLY A 474 21.93 -22.19 -22.59
C GLY A 474 21.77 -23.70 -22.40
N ALA A 475 22.43 -24.25 -21.39
CA ALA A 475 22.29 -25.68 -21.07
C ALA A 475 20.87 -25.97 -20.58
N ALA A 476 20.19 -26.97 -21.13
CA ALA A 476 18.85 -27.35 -20.73
C ALA A 476 18.85 -28.70 -20.01
N MET A 477 18.06 -28.84 -18.94
CA MET A 477 17.73 -30.12 -18.33
C MET A 477 16.22 -30.30 -18.28
N ILE A 478 15.75 -31.48 -18.71
CA ILE A 478 14.36 -31.91 -18.55
C ILE A 478 14.31 -33.04 -17.54
N GLY A 479 13.62 -32.87 -16.42
CA GLY A 479 13.62 -33.80 -15.28
C GLY A 479 13.01 -35.19 -15.50
N GLY A 480 12.72 -35.59 -16.74
CA GLY A 480 12.07 -36.87 -17.07
C GLY A 480 10.53 -36.78 -17.08
N SER A 481 10.00 -35.77 -17.76
CA SER A 481 8.55 -35.48 -17.87
C SER A 481 8.05 -35.61 -19.32
N SER A 482 6.81 -35.18 -19.57
CA SER A 482 6.24 -35.19 -20.92
C SER A 482 6.55 -33.89 -21.67
N LEU A 483 6.90 -34.01 -22.95
CA LEU A 483 6.99 -32.89 -23.89
C LEU A 483 5.88 -33.07 -24.92
N SER A 484 4.84 -32.23 -24.85
CA SER A 484 3.73 -32.24 -25.81
C SER A 484 4.10 -31.37 -27.00
N ALA A 485 4.38 -32.03 -28.12
CA ALA A 485 4.87 -31.37 -29.31
C ALA A 485 3.77 -30.58 -30.04
N MET A 486 2.60 -31.17 -30.35
CA MET A 486 1.45 -30.43 -30.92
C MET A 486 1.82 -29.44 -32.04
N GLY A 487 2.67 -29.85 -33.00
CA GLY A 487 3.14 -28.94 -34.07
C GLY A 487 4.10 -27.83 -33.64
N SER A 488 4.79 -28.00 -32.50
CA SER A 488 5.72 -27.03 -31.92
C SER A 488 7.17 -27.32 -32.25
N LYS A 489 8.03 -26.30 -32.13
CA LYS A 489 9.47 -26.41 -32.32
C LYS A 489 10.21 -26.19 -30.99
N PHE A 490 11.04 -27.13 -30.59
CA PHE A 490 11.90 -27.01 -29.41
C PHE A 490 13.34 -26.98 -29.87
N LEU A 491 13.99 -25.83 -29.74
CA LEU A 491 15.35 -25.59 -30.19
C LEU A 491 16.25 -25.43 -28.97
N PHE A 492 17.05 -26.44 -28.69
CA PHE A 492 18.08 -26.40 -27.64
C PHE A 492 19.41 -26.07 -28.30
N GLN A 493 19.88 -24.83 -28.12
CA GLN A 493 21.07 -24.36 -28.83
C GLN A 493 22.38 -24.87 -28.24
N ASN A 494 22.36 -25.31 -26.98
CA ASN A 494 23.50 -25.87 -26.25
C ASN A 494 23.19 -27.33 -25.84
N SER A 495 23.82 -27.83 -24.76
CA SER A 495 23.58 -29.17 -24.24
C SER A 495 22.13 -29.37 -23.75
N LEU A 496 21.54 -30.52 -24.08
CA LEU A 496 20.29 -31.01 -23.49
C LEU A 496 20.58 -32.24 -22.62
N GLY A 497 20.24 -32.18 -21.34
CA GLY A 497 20.23 -33.31 -20.41
C GLY A 497 18.80 -33.78 -20.14
N ILE A 498 18.63 -35.09 -19.98
CA ILE A 498 17.39 -35.69 -19.51
C ILE A 498 17.68 -36.25 -18.12
N GLY A 499 16.77 -36.01 -17.17
CA GLY A 499 16.91 -36.44 -15.78
C GLY A 499 16.99 -37.97 -15.63
N THR A 500 16.68 -38.45 -14.43
CA THR A 500 16.71 -39.91 -14.15
C THR A 500 15.55 -40.67 -14.81
N GLY A 501 14.50 -39.97 -15.26
CA GLY A 501 13.32 -40.54 -15.90
C GLY A 501 13.35 -40.62 -17.42
N ILE A 502 12.22 -41.03 -18.01
CA ILE A 502 11.98 -41.08 -19.45
C ILE A 502 11.42 -39.73 -19.92
N LEU A 503 11.97 -39.18 -21.01
CA LEU A 503 11.34 -38.08 -21.73
C LEU A 503 10.27 -38.63 -22.66
N SER A 504 8.99 -38.38 -22.34
CA SER A 504 7.86 -38.84 -23.14
C SER A 504 7.39 -37.74 -24.10
N ILE A 505 7.71 -37.87 -25.38
CA ILE A 505 7.29 -36.94 -26.42
C ILE A 505 5.91 -37.38 -26.92
N GLN A 506 4.90 -36.52 -26.74
CA GLN A 506 3.52 -36.78 -27.12
C GLN A 506 3.07 -35.84 -28.24
N ASN A 507 2.03 -36.21 -28.98
CA ASN A 507 1.43 -35.37 -30.02
C ASN A 507 2.44 -34.87 -31.07
N TRP A 508 3.47 -35.67 -31.36
CA TRP A 508 4.48 -35.31 -32.35
C TRP A 508 3.92 -35.49 -33.76
N ASN A 509 4.01 -34.43 -34.56
CA ASN A 509 3.55 -34.37 -35.95
C ASN A 509 4.66 -33.80 -36.85
N GLY A 510 5.82 -34.47 -36.85
CA GLY A 510 6.99 -34.11 -37.66
C GLY A 510 7.26 -35.12 -38.76
N SER A 511 8.45 -35.05 -39.35
CA SER A 511 8.95 -36.04 -40.32
C SER A 511 10.04 -36.92 -39.70
N THR A 512 10.00 -38.24 -39.96
CA THR A 512 11.05 -39.18 -39.51
C THR A 512 12.39 -38.97 -40.20
N THR A 513 12.42 -38.21 -41.30
CA THR A 513 13.64 -37.79 -42.01
C THR A 513 14.07 -36.36 -41.70
N GLY A 514 13.39 -35.71 -40.75
CA GLY A 514 13.66 -34.36 -40.29
C GLY A 514 12.70 -33.31 -40.86
N GLY A 515 12.47 -32.25 -40.09
CA GLY A 515 11.54 -31.18 -40.40
C GLY A 515 10.08 -31.50 -40.05
N GLY A 516 9.15 -30.82 -40.73
CA GLY A 516 7.71 -30.91 -40.44
C GLY A 516 7.25 -29.94 -39.35
N ALA A 517 6.02 -30.12 -38.85
CA ALA A 517 5.41 -29.19 -37.91
C ALA A 517 5.99 -29.33 -36.50
N SER A 518 6.20 -30.56 -36.01
CA SER A 518 6.89 -30.81 -34.75
C SER A 518 8.38 -31.07 -34.94
N GLN A 519 9.22 -30.26 -34.30
CA GLN A 519 10.68 -30.41 -34.36
C GLN A 519 11.29 -30.32 -32.96
N ILE A 520 12.24 -31.18 -32.65
CA ILE A 520 13.01 -31.14 -31.40
C ILE A 520 14.47 -31.20 -31.80
N VAL A 521 15.17 -30.07 -31.73
CA VAL A 521 16.53 -29.92 -32.29
C VAL A 521 17.49 -29.61 -31.17
N VAL A 522 18.59 -30.38 -31.10
CA VAL A 522 19.72 -30.12 -30.20
C VAL A 522 20.91 -29.75 -31.08
N SER A 523 21.34 -28.48 -31.00
CA SER A 523 22.25 -27.91 -31.99
C SER A 523 23.72 -28.19 -31.68
N ASN A 524 24.13 -28.22 -30.40
CA ASN A 524 25.53 -28.44 -30.03
C ASN A 524 25.74 -28.70 -28.51
N PRO A 525 26.33 -29.84 -28.07
CA PRO A 525 26.61 -31.06 -28.83
C PRO A 525 25.34 -31.84 -29.16
N GLN A 526 25.41 -32.80 -30.09
CA GLN A 526 24.32 -33.76 -30.30
C GLN A 526 24.00 -34.50 -28.99
N LEU A 527 22.72 -34.86 -28.80
CA LEU A 527 22.26 -35.53 -27.56
C LEU A 527 23.07 -36.83 -27.31
N PRO A 528 23.76 -36.98 -26.17
CA PRO A 528 24.57 -38.17 -25.88
C PRO A 528 23.74 -39.46 -25.92
N THR A 529 24.34 -40.60 -26.30
CA THR A 529 23.65 -41.89 -26.41
C THR A 529 22.93 -42.30 -25.12
N ALA A 530 23.55 -42.04 -23.96
CA ALA A 530 22.94 -42.30 -22.65
C ALA A 530 21.64 -41.51 -22.46
N GLU A 531 21.60 -40.25 -22.88
CA GLU A 531 20.41 -39.41 -22.81
C GLU A 531 19.38 -39.81 -23.87
N LEU A 532 19.82 -40.07 -25.11
CA LEU A 532 18.95 -40.54 -26.19
C LEU A 532 18.20 -41.83 -25.81
N SER A 533 18.85 -42.73 -25.06
CA SER A 533 18.24 -43.97 -24.58
C SER A 533 16.99 -43.76 -23.69
N LYS A 534 16.81 -42.55 -23.14
CA LYS A 534 15.69 -42.13 -22.29
C LYS A 534 14.54 -41.49 -23.06
N VAL A 535 14.68 -41.25 -24.37
CA VAL A 535 13.66 -40.59 -25.19
C VAL A 535 12.64 -41.59 -25.72
N ARG A 536 11.34 -41.32 -25.53
CA ARG A 536 10.23 -42.13 -26.06
C ARG A 536 9.21 -41.25 -26.77
N PHE A 537 8.88 -41.57 -28.01
CA PHE A 537 7.76 -40.97 -28.74
C PHE A 537 6.51 -41.83 -28.54
N ILE A 538 5.42 -41.22 -28.08
CA ILE A 538 4.15 -41.90 -27.81
C ILE A 538 3.15 -41.54 -28.91
N ASN A 539 2.72 -42.55 -29.66
CA ASN A 539 1.78 -42.42 -30.78
C ASN A 539 2.12 -41.27 -31.74
N PRO A 540 3.36 -41.18 -32.26
CA PRO A 540 3.73 -40.15 -33.23
C PRO A 540 2.85 -40.23 -34.48
N VAL A 541 2.40 -39.07 -34.98
CA VAL A 541 1.57 -38.98 -36.20
C VAL A 541 2.36 -39.50 -37.40
N GLY A 542 1.69 -40.25 -38.28
CA GLY A 542 2.30 -40.87 -39.46
C GLY A 542 2.93 -42.24 -39.23
N LEU A 543 2.98 -42.72 -37.98
CA LEU A 543 3.37 -44.09 -37.63
C LEU A 543 2.21 -44.84 -36.98
N ALA A 544 2.31 -46.17 -36.91
CA ALA A 544 1.32 -46.98 -36.19
C ALA A 544 1.30 -46.60 -34.70
N SER A 545 0.15 -46.74 -34.05
CA SER A 545 0.02 -46.53 -32.60
C SER A 545 1.04 -47.38 -31.84
N GLY A 546 1.78 -46.77 -30.91
CA GLY A 546 2.90 -47.41 -30.23
C GLY A 546 3.88 -46.43 -29.59
N THR A 547 4.87 -47.00 -28.90
CA THR A 547 5.98 -46.25 -28.29
C THR A 547 7.26 -46.50 -29.07
N TYR A 548 7.88 -45.44 -29.58
CA TYR A 548 9.08 -45.49 -30.39
C TYR A 548 10.27 -44.91 -29.62
N ARG A 549 11.48 -45.48 -29.80
CA ARG A 549 12.71 -44.88 -29.26
C ARG A 549 13.07 -43.62 -30.05
N GLY A 550 13.79 -42.70 -29.44
CA GLY A 550 14.38 -41.57 -30.17
C GLY A 550 15.61 -41.98 -30.96
N GLN A 551 15.79 -41.37 -32.13
CA GLN A 551 17.05 -41.33 -32.88
C GLN A 551 17.42 -39.87 -33.17
N VAL A 552 18.72 -39.58 -33.33
CA VAL A 552 19.22 -38.24 -33.66
C VAL A 552 19.70 -38.23 -35.10
N LEU A 553 19.19 -37.30 -35.90
CA LEU A 553 19.62 -37.08 -37.28
C LEU A 553 20.92 -36.26 -37.33
N ALA A 554 21.59 -36.24 -38.48
CA ALA A 554 22.78 -35.40 -38.69
C ALA A 554 22.50 -33.90 -38.47
N SER A 555 21.25 -33.46 -38.65
CA SER A 555 20.78 -32.10 -38.35
C SER A 555 20.71 -31.77 -36.85
N GLY A 556 20.92 -32.75 -35.97
CA GLY A 556 20.69 -32.62 -34.52
C GLY A 556 19.22 -32.77 -34.10
N GLU A 557 18.32 -33.04 -35.06
CA GLU A 557 16.90 -33.27 -34.78
C GLU A 557 16.66 -34.66 -34.21
N ILE A 558 15.87 -34.72 -33.14
CA ILE A 558 15.42 -35.95 -32.50
C ILE A 558 14.08 -36.35 -33.12
N VAL A 559 14.03 -37.54 -33.72
CA VAL A 559 12.86 -38.09 -34.41
C VAL A 559 12.56 -39.51 -33.92
N PRO A 560 11.33 -40.05 -34.10
CA PRO A 560 11.05 -41.44 -33.76
C PRO A 560 11.87 -42.38 -34.65
N ALA A 561 12.52 -43.37 -34.02
CA ALA A 561 13.16 -44.48 -34.70
C ALA A 561 12.06 -45.45 -35.20
N PRO A 562 12.02 -45.80 -36.49
CA PRO A 562 11.08 -46.80 -36.98
C PRO A 562 11.26 -48.11 -36.22
N HIS A 563 10.18 -48.87 -36.03
CA HIS A 563 10.32 -50.22 -35.50
C HIS A 563 11.24 -51.03 -36.43
N PRO A 564 12.16 -51.82 -35.85
CA PRO A 564 13.00 -52.68 -36.68
C PRO A 564 12.08 -53.64 -37.44
N THR A 565 12.27 -53.72 -38.75
CA THR A 565 11.45 -54.57 -39.62
C THR A 565 12.09 -55.95 -39.67
N LEU A 566 11.32 -56.98 -39.30
CA LEU A 566 11.70 -58.36 -39.52
C LEU A 566 11.33 -58.73 -40.95
N LEU A 567 12.33 -58.78 -41.83
CA LEU A 567 12.16 -59.22 -43.21
C LEU A 567 12.17 -60.74 -43.25
N VAL A 568 11.26 -61.32 -44.02
CA VAL A 568 11.11 -62.77 -44.17
C VAL A 568 11.35 -63.14 -45.63
N GLY A 569 12.41 -63.90 -45.89
CA GLY A 569 12.71 -64.54 -47.16
C GLY A 569 12.53 -66.06 -47.09
N ARG A 570 12.59 -66.74 -48.24
CA ARG A 570 12.62 -68.21 -48.32
C ARG A 570 13.90 -68.67 -49.01
N SER A 571 14.52 -69.71 -48.48
CA SER A 571 15.65 -70.40 -49.10
C SER A 571 15.39 -71.91 -49.02
N GLY A 572 14.99 -72.51 -50.14
CA GLY A 572 14.52 -73.90 -50.18
C GLY A 572 13.33 -74.15 -49.24
N SER A 573 13.46 -75.14 -48.34
CA SER A 573 12.48 -75.49 -47.31
C SER A 573 12.65 -74.72 -45.99
N ASN A 574 13.38 -73.60 -45.97
CA ASN A 574 13.62 -72.79 -44.79
C ASN A 574 13.10 -71.36 -44.98
N PHE A 575 12.68 -70.71 -43.89
CA PHE A 575 12.49 -69.26 -43.85
C PHE A 575 13.77 -68.59 -43.35
N VAL A 576 14.15 -67.49 -43.99
CA VAL A 576 15.30 -66.66 -43.64
C VAL A 576 14.76 -65.36 -43.06
N LEU A 577 15.08 -65.10 -41.80
CA LEU A 577 14.73 -63.90 -41.08
C LEU A 577 15.90 -62.94 -41.11
N SER A 578 15.69 -61.72 -41.58
CA SER A 578 16.73 -60.68 -41.54
C SER A 578 16.19 -59.42 -40.89
N TRP A 579 17.01 -58.80 -40.03
CA TRP A 579 16.70 -57.59 -39.29
C TRP A 579 17.97 -56.74 -39.09
N PRO A 580 17.85 -55.48 -38.63
CA PRO A 580 19.01 -54.64 -38.32
C PRO A 580 19.80 -55.19 -37.12
N ASP A 581 21.14 -55.15 -37.16
CA ASP A 581 22.05 -55.75 -36.15
C ASP A 581 21.87 -55.26 -34.70
N THR A 582 21.09 -54.20 -34.49
CA THR A 582 20.81 -53.61 -33.19
C THR A 582 19.64 -54.26 -32.42
N SER A 583 18.91 -55.19 -33.04
CA SER A 583 17.74 -55.84 -32.43
C SER A 583 17.99 -57.31 -32.11
N VAL A 584 17.35 -57.83 -31.06
CA VAL A 584 17.44 -59.24 -30.68
C VAL A 584 16.25 -60.00 -31.26
N LEU A 585 16.51 -61.11 -31.97
CA LEU A 585 15.46 -62.01 -32.43
C LEU A 585 14.96 -62.86 -31.25
N GLN A 586 13.65 -62.80 -31.01
CA GLN A 586 12.97 -63.66 -30.04
C GLN A 586 12.06 -64.65 -30.77
N SER A 587 11.86 -65.83 -30.18
CA SER A 587 10.88 -66.81 -30.63
C SER A 587 9.89 -67.21 -29.53
N ALA A 588 8.70 -67.64 -29.93
CA ALA A 588 7.68 -68.22 -29.07
C ALA A 588 6.97 -69.38 -29.78
N THR A 589 6.35 -70.27 -29.04
CA THR A 589 5.51 -71.37 -29.59
C THR A 589 4.02 -71.00 -29.71
N ASN A 590 3.66 -69.79 -29.27
CA ASN A 590 2.32 -69.21 -29.36
C ASN A 590 2.47 -67.71 -29.72
N VAL A 591 1.56 -67.18 -30.54
CA VAL A 591 1.53 -65.76 -30.94
C VAL A 591 1.54 -64.79 -29.75
N VAL A 592 0.95 -65.19 -28.62
CA VAL A 592 0.85 -64.37 -27.40
C VAL A 592 2.15 -64.41 -26.55
N GLY A 593 3.07 -65.35 -26.83
CA GLY A 593 4.27 -65.59 -26.04
C GLY A 593 4.11 -66.76 -25.05
N PRO A 594 5.03 -66.89 -24.07
CA PRO A 594 6.16 -66.01 -23.81
C PRO A 594 7.21 -66.07 -24.94
N TYR A 595 7.77 -64.91 -25.29
CA TYR A 595 8.85 -64.80 -26.26
C TYR A 595 10.20 -64.85 -25.53
N VAL A 596 11.11 -65.67 -26.04
CA VAL A 596 12.45 -65.89 -25.48
C VAL A 596 13.49 -65.50 -26.52
N ASP A 597 14.55 -64.82 -26.08
CA ASP A 597 15.70 -64.48 -26.94
C ASP A 597 16.26 -65.77 -27.55
N ILE A 598 16.53 -65.76 -28.86
CA ILE A 598 17.20 -66.87 -29.53
C ILE A 598 18.72 -66.68 -29.32
N PRO A 599 19.39 -67.56 -28.55
CA PRO A 599 20.81 -67.37 -28.25
C PRO A 599 21.65 -67.36 -29.52
N ALA A 600 22.56 -66.38 -29.63
CA ALA A 600 23.49 -66.22 -30.74
C ALA A 600 22.85 -66.09 -32.14
N ALA A 601 21.57 -65.72 -32.24
CA ALA A 601 20.94 -65.43 -33.52
C ALA A 601 21.55 -64.17 -34.15
N THR A 602 22.18 -64.34 -35.31
CA THR A 602 22.69 -63.24 -36.15
C THR A 602 21.78 -63.05 -37.36
N SER A 603 21.60 -61.81 -37.81
CA SER A 603 20.90 -61.52 -39.05
C SER A 603 21.82 -61.79 -40.26
N PRO A 604 21.39 -62.57 -41.29
CA PRO A 604 20.13 -63.31 -41.37
C PRO A 604 20.15 -64.64 -40.60
N TYR A 605 19.05 -64.97 -39.91
CA TYR A 605 18.84 -66.24 -39.21
C TYR A 605 17.93 -67.17 -40.01
N THR A 606 18.37 -68.40 -40.21
CA THR A 606 17.63 -69.39 -41.01
C THR A 606 16.93 -70.38 -40.10
N ASN A 607 15.63 -70.59 -40.32
CA ASN A 607 14.82 -71.54 -39.58
C ASN A 607 14.08 -72.51 -40.51
N ALA A 608 13.96 -73.78 -40.12
CA ALA A 608 13.28 -74.78 -40.93
C ALA A 608 11.76 -74.51 -41.04
N THR A 609 11.17 -74.77 -42.20
CA THR A 609 9.70 -74.78 -42.33
C THR A 609 9.13 -76.12 -41.84
N GLY A 610 7.97 -76.11 -41.17
CA GLY A 610 7.29 -77.33 -40.71
C GLY A 610 7.74 -77.88 -39.35
N VAL A 611 8.42 -77.08 -38.52
CA VAL A 611 8.71 -77.43 -37.12
C VAL A 611 7.43 -77.43 -36.28
N THR A 612 7.26 -78.48 -35.47
CA THR A 612 6.16 -78.62 -34.50
C THR A 612 6.74 -78.53 -33.08
N PRO A 613 6.25 -77.62 -32.22
CA PRO A 613 5.15 -76.66 -32.45
C PRO A 613 5.54 -75.48 -33.35
N SER A 614 4.53 -74.80 -33.91
CA SER A 614 4.70 -73.57 -34.70
C SER A 614 5.51 -72.52 -33.93
N GLN A 615 6.43 -71.84 -34.62
CA GLN A 615 7.26 -70.80 -34.04
C GLN A 615 6.84 -69.41 -34.54
N PHE A 616 6.77 -68.45 -33.62
CA PHE A 616 6.46 -67.06 -33.86
C PHE A 616 7.69 -66.23 -33.52
N PHE A 617 8.00 -65.22 -34.35
CA PHE A 617 9.22 -64.42 -34.20
C PHE A 617 8.89 -62.95 -34.01
N ARG A 618 9.67 -62.26 -33.18
CA ARG A 618 9.62 -60.80 -33.04
C ARG A 618 11.01 -60.23 -32.75
N LEU A 619 11.13 -58.92 -32.90
CA LEU A 619 12.34 -58.17 -32.55
C LEU A 619 12.15 -57.44 -31.22
N ARG A 620 13.21 -57.37 -30.41
CA ARG A 620 13.28 -56.65 -29.12
C ARG A 620 14.33 -55.55 -29.15
#